data_AF-A0AA37GBF6-F1
#
_entry.id   AF-A0AA37GBF6-F1
#
_cell.length_a   1.000
_cell.length_b   1.000
_cell.length_c   1.000
_cell.angle_alpha   90.00
_cell.angle_beta   90.00
_cell.angle_gamma   90.00
#
_symmetry.space_group_name_H-M   'P 1'
#
loop_
_entity.id
_entity.type
_entity.pdbx_description
1 polymer ?
#
loop_
_entity_poly.entity_id
_entity_poly.type
_entity_poly.pdbx_seq_one_letter_code
_entity_poly.pdbx_strand_id
1 'polypeptide(L)'
;MFVLGFSSRAGPEKDSYRNLKETGECVINTVSEDMIEAVNATSIDAPHGLSEWEISGLHEASTTTVKPSRVQESVFSIEAKVADIKELSDHGNHGKSAAGMVLLKATRFWVREDAVDSGGSHIQLDRLRPIGQLGGRSYGRITSTFEVPRRRWQDEEPKSELLQALSRSKQIRG
;
A
#
# COMPACT_ATOMS: atom_id res chain seq x y z
N MET A 1 -8.06 -4.00 -4.42
CA MET A 1 -7.76 -2.81 -5.24
C MET A 1 -6.90 -1.89 -4.40
N PHE A 2 -5.86 -1.31 -4.98
CA PHE A 2 -4.93 -0.43 -4.28
C PHE A 2 -4.89 0.93 -4.99
N VAL A 3 -4.48 1.96 -4.26
CA VAL A 3 -4.37 3.32 -4.77
C VAL A 3 -3.01 3.88 -4.38
N LEU A 4 -2.27 4.39 -5.36
CA LEU A 4 -1.03 5.13 -5.12
C LEU A 4 -1.22 6.58 -5.53
N GLY A 5 -0.86 7.50 -4.64
CA GLY A 5 -0.83 8.93 -4.89
C GLY A 5 0.58 9.40 -5.22
N PHE A 6 0.71 10.19 -6.27
CA PHE A 6 1.93 10.89 -6.64
C PHE A 6 1.68 12.39 -6.51
N SER A 7 2.45 13.04 -5.64
CA SER A 7 2.38 14.49 -5.46
C SER A 7 3.18 15.23 -6.53
N SER A 8 2.70 16.41 -6.92
CA SER A 8 3.46 17.35 -7.74
C SER A 8 4.73 17.80 -7.00
N ARG A 9 5.85 17.88 -7.72
CA ARG A 9 7.13 18.42 -7.22
C ARG A 9 7.77 19.35 -8.26
N ALA A 10 8.72 20.18 -7.82
CA ALA A 10 9.56 20.92 -8.74
C ALA A 10 10.46 19.95 -9.53
N GLY A 11 10.61 20.18 -10.84
CA GLY A 11 11.40 19.32 -11.70
C GLY A 11 10.62 18.14 -12.30
N PRO A 12 11.33 17.10 -12.79
CA PRO A 12 10.72 16.03 -13.55
C PRO A 12 9.82 15.14 -12.68
N GLU A 13 8.86 14.49 -13.35
CA GLU A 13 8.04 13.42 -12.77
C GLU A 13 8.92 12.36 -12.12
N LYS A 14 8.44 11.75 -11.04
CA LYS A 14 9.12 10.60 -10.43
C LYS A 14 9.19 9.45 -11.43
N ASP A 15 10.33 8.79 -11.50
CA ASP A 15 10.53 7.66 -12.41
C ASP A 15 9.56 6.51 -12.13
N SER A 16 9.22 6.25 -10.86
CA SER A 16 8.17 5.27 -10.53
C SER A 16 6.80 5.61 -11.14
N TYR A 17 6.45 6.90 -11.22
CA TYR A 17 5.18 7.32 -11.85
C TYR A 17 5.24 7.16 -13.37
N ARG A 18 6.37 7.53 -13.98
CA ARG A 18 6.61 7.32 -15.41
C ARG A 18 6.53 5.83 -15.76
N ASN A 19 7.20 4.97 -14.98
CA ASN A 19 7.20 3.52 -15.18
C ASN A 19 5.78 2.93 -15.10
N LEU A 20 4.93 3.46 -14.21
CA LEU A 20 3.52 3.05 -14.15
C LEU A 20 2.73 3.44 -15.41
N LYS A 21 2.97 4.64 -15.96
CA LYS A 21 2.34 5.08 -17.21
C LYS A 21 2.79 4.27 -18.42
N GLU A 22 4.08 3.93 -18.48
CA GLU A 22 4.69 3.25 -19.62
C GLU A 22 4.46 1.74 -19.61
N THR A 23 4.64 1.10 -18.45
CA THR A 23 4.60 -0.37 -18.35
C THR A 23 3.26 -0.91 -17.87
N GLY A 24 2.49 -0.09 -17.13
CA GLY A 24 1.22 -0.52 -16.53
C GLY A 24 1.37 -1.56 -15.43
N GLU A 25 2.57 -1.81 -14.92
CA GLU A 25 2.87 -2.88 -13.97
C GLU A 25 3.72 -2.36 -12.80
N CYS A 26 3.49 -2.89 -11.60
CA CYS A 26 4.32 -2.61 -10.43
C CYS A 26 4.22 -3.71 -9.37
N VAL A 27 5.09 -3.60 -8.37
CA VAL A 27 4.95 -4.31 -7.09
C VAL A 27 4.83 -3.30 -5.95
N ILE A 28 3.84 -3.48 -5.09
CA ILE A 28 3.69 -2.74 -3.83
C ILE A 28 4.31 -3.59 -2.72
N ASN A 29 5.28 -3.05 -1.98
CA ASN A 29 5.95 -3.75 -0.89
C ASN A 29 5.60 -3.07 0.44
N THR A 30 5.32 -3.85 1.47
CA THR A 30 5.18 -3.33 2.84
C THR A 30 6.54 -3.03 3.44
N VAL A 31 6.59 -2.01 4.29
CA VAL A 31 7.82 -1.62 4.98
C VAL A 31 7.75 -2.09 6.43
N SER A 32 8.68 -2.99 6.77
CA SER A 32 8.94 -3.41 8.14
C SER A 32 9.91 -2.44 8.82
N GLU A 33 9.85 -2.35 10.14
CA GLU A 33 10.67 -1.42 10.91
C GLU A 33 12.19 -1.60 10.69
N ASP A 34 12.64 -2.83 10.49
CA ASP A 34 14.05 -3.19 10.29
C ASP A 34 14.62 -2.77 8.92
N MET A 35 13.77 -2.49 7.94
CA MET A 35 14.20 -2.08 6.60
C MET A 35 14.06 -0.57 6.32
N ILE A 36 13.67 0.24 7.32
CA ILE A 36 13.37 1.66 7.11
C ILE A 36 14.57 2.47 6.62
N GLU A 37 15.78 2.19 7.09
CA GLU A 37 16.98 2.91 6.63
C GLU A 37 17.26 2.63 5.15
N ALA A 38 17.12 1.37 4.71
CA ALA A 38 17.26 0.98 3.31
C ALA A 38 16.17 1.62 2.43
N VAL A 39 14.92 1.63 2.89
CA VAL A 39 13.81 2.31 2.18
C VAL A 39 14.01 3.83 2.14
N ASN A 40 14.53 4.43 3.21
CA ASN A 40 14.85 5.85 3.22
C ASN A 40 16.00 6.18 2.25
N ALA A 41 16.98 5.28 2.08
CA ALA A 41 18.03 5.43 1.08
C ALA A 41 17.49 5.49 -0.35
N THR A 42 16.39 4.79 -0.68
CA THR A 42 15.75 4.87 -2.01
C THR A 42 15.03 6.21 -2.25
N SER A 43 14.95 7.09 -1.26
CA SER A 43 14.29 8.40 -1.41
C SER A 43 15.20 9.51 -1.92
N ILE A 44 16.50 9.22 -2.10
CA ILE A 44 17.45 10.15 -2.70
C ILE A 44 17.05 10.50 -4.13
N ASP A 45 17.28 11.74 -4.57
CA ASP A 45 17.09 12.16 -5.95
C ASP A 45 18.23 11.60 -6.83
N ALA A 46 18.20 10.29 -7.05
CA ALA A 46 19.14 9.60 -7.92
C ALA A 46 18.99 10.09 -9.38
N PRO A 47 20.08 10.15 -10.16
CA PRO A 47 20.00 10.43 -11.59
C PRO A 47 19.11 9.42 -12.31
N HIS A 48 18.40 9.87 -13.34
CA HIS A 48 17.57 9.00 -14.16
C HIS A 48 18.39 7.83 -14.75
N GLY A 49 17.85 6.61 -14.64
CA GLY A 49 18.49 5.39 -15.13
C GLY A 49 19.44 4.71 -14.13
N LEU A 50 19.74 5.35 -12.99
CA LEU A 50 20.41 4.68 -11.87
C LEU A 50 19.37 3.99 -10.99
N SER A 51 19.58 2.71 -10.69
CA SER A 51 18.65 1.94 -9.86
C SER A 51 18.94 2.13 -8.37
N GLU A 52 17.87 2.31 -7.58
CA GLU A 52 17.97 2.40 -6.13
C GLU A 52 18.28 1.05 -5.44
N TRP A 53 18.28 -0.07 -6.17
CA TRP A 53 18.71 -1.37 -5.65
C TRP A 53 20.16 -1.32 -5.13
N GLU A 54 21.07 -0.74 -5.92
CA GLU A 54 22.49 -0.62 -5.56
C GLU A 54 22.70 0.32 -4.36
N ILE A 55 21.84 1.33 -4.22
CA ILE A 55 21.94 2.35 -3.17
C ILE A 55 21.41 1.83 -1.83
N SER A 56 20.30 1.10 -1.87
CA SER A 56 19.58 0.67 -0.67
C SER A 56 20.12 -0.62 -0.06
N GLY A 57 20.79 -1.45 -0.85
CA GLY A 57 21.21 -2.80 -0.43
C GLY A 57 20.04 -3.78 -0.28
N LEU A 58 18.85 -3.43 -0.75
CA LEU A 58 17.71 -4.33 -0.86
C LEU A 58 17.93 -5.31 -2.02
N HIS A 59 17.31 -6.48 -1.94
CA HIS A 59 17.48 -7.51 -2.97
C HIS A 59 16.21 -7.72 -3.79
N GLU A 60 16.42 -8.00 -5.07
CA GLU A 60 15.36 -8.37 -5.99
C GLU A 60 14.88 -9.80 -5.74
N ALA A 61 13.56 -9.99 -5.75
CA ALA A 61 12.95 -11.31 -5.84
C ALA A 61 11.94 -11.38 -6.99
N SER A 62 11.83 -12.56 -7.60
CA SER A 62 11.03 -12.78 -8.80
C SER A 62 9.52 -12.65 -8.54
N THR A 63 8.82 -12.18 -9.57
CA THR A 63 7.36 -12.11 -9.68
C THR A 63 6.84 -13.12 -10.72
N THR A 64 5.52 -13.29 -10.82
CA THR A 64 4.91 -14.29 -11.74
C THR A 64 3.82 -13.73 -12.65
N THR A 65 3.25 -12.58 -12.35
CA THR A 65 2.14 -11.95 -13.08
C THR A 65 2.45 -10.56 -13.63
N VAL A 66 3.60 -9.99 -13.23
CA VAL A 66 4.15 -8.71 -13.67
C VAL A 66 5.67 -8.81 -13.89
N LYS A 67 6.26 -7.89 -14.65
CA LYS A 67 7.71 -7.85 -14.92
C LYS A 67 8.59 -7.29 -13.79
N PRO A 68 8.21 -6.22 -13.07
CA PRO A 68 9.09 -5.65 -12.04
C PRO A 68 9.30 -6.61 -10.86
N SER A 69 10.53 -6.67 -10.35
CA SER A 69 10.88 -7.46 -9.16
C SER A 69 10.18 -6.95 -7.90
N ARG A 70 9.93 -7.86 -6.94
CA ARG A 70 9.54 -7.49 -5.57
C ARG A 70 10.78 -7.30 -4.70
N VAL A 71 10.62 -6.62 -3.56
CA VAL A 71 11.68 -6.53 -2.54
C VAL A 71 11.72 -7.86 -1.78
N GLN A 72 12.90 -8.50 -1.73
CA GLN A 72 13.07 -9.80 -1.10
C GLN A 72 12.79 -9.75 0.41
N GLU A 73 13.22 -8.68 1.06
CA GLU A 73 13.12 -8.44 2.50
C GLU A 73 11.69 -8.13 2.95
N SER A 74 10.84 -7.65 2.03
CA SER A 74 9.46 -7.28 2.33
C SER A 74 8.67 -8.49 2.81
N VAL A 75 8.02 -8.35 3.96
CA VAL A 75 7.16 -9.40 4.54
C VAL A 75 5.91 -9.64 3.70
N PHE A 76 5.36 -8.59 3.10
CA PHE A 76 4.19 -8.67 2.23
C PHE A 76 4.39 -7.85 0.96
N SER A 77 4.13 -8.47 -0.19
CA SER A 77 4.24 -7.79 -1.48
C SER A 77 3.03 -8.11 -2.36
N ILE A 78 2.66 -7.14 -3.20
CA ILE A 78 1.50 -7.22 -4.07
C ILE A 78 1.96 -6.94 -5.50
N GLU A 79 1.86 -7.93 -6.36
CA GLU A 79 1.96 -7.71 -7.80
C GLU A 79 0.67 -7.04 -8.28
N ALA A 80 0.78 -5.97 -9.05
CA ALA A 80 -0.38 -5.22 -9.51
C ALA A 80 -0.22 -4.64 -10.91
N LYS A 81 -1.36 -4.50 -11.59
CA LYS A 81 -1.48 -3.83 -12.88
C LYS A 81 -2.31 -2.56 -12.76
N VAL A 82 -1.93 -1.55 -13.54
CA VAL A 82 -2.66 -0.29 -13.64
C VAL A 82 -4.05 -0.56 -14.22
N ALA A 83 -5.06 -0.15 -13.47
CA ALA A 83 -6.46 -0.17 -13.89
C ALA A 83 -6.88 1.19 -14.46
N ASP A 84 -6.42 2.29 -13.84
CA ASP A 84 -6.67 3.65 -14.29
C ASP A 84 -5.64 4.62 -13.71
N ILE A 85 -5.44 5.76 -14.36
CA ILE A 85 -4.61 6.87 -13.88
C ILE A 85 -5.42 8.15 -14.01
N LYS A 86 -5.69 8.77 -12.86
CA LYS A 86 -6.31 10.09 -12.80
C LYS A 86 -5.26 11.13 -12.49
N GLU A 87 -4.83 11.87 -13.52
CA GLU A 87 -4.04 13.07 -13.33
C GLU A 87 -4.90 14.20 -12.76
N LEU A 88 -4.36 14.88 -11.74
CA LEU A 88 -4.93 16.07 -11.14
C LEU A 88 -4.24 17.26 -11.78
N SER A 89 -4.88 17.84 -12.79
CA SER A 89 -4.36 19.04 -13.45
C SER A 89 -4.35 20.20 -12.47
N ASP A 90 -3.17 20.73 -12.18
CA ASP A 90 -3.01 21.99 -11.46
C ASP A 90 -3.03 23.11 -12.50
N HIS A 91 -4.05 23.98 -12.47
CA HIS A 91 -4.10 25.15 -13.35
C HIS A 91 -2.97 26.11 -12.95
N GLY A 92 -1.82 26.05 -13.63
CA GLY A 92 -0.89 27.19 -13.73
C GLY A 92 0.55 27.04 -13.23
N ASN A 93 1.16 25.85 -13.12
CA ASN A 93 2.56 25.75 -12.65
C ASN A 93 3.56 25.32 -13.73
N HIS A 94 4.19 26.31 -14.38
CA HIS A 94 5.35 26.15 -15.25
C HIS A 94 6.54 25.54 -14.48
N GLY A 95 6.88 24.27 -14.75
CA GLY A 95 8.07 23.61 -14.20
C GLY A 95 7.84 22.64 -13.03
N LYS A 96 6.59 22.28 -12.73
CA LYS A 96 6.26 21.21 -11.78
C LYS A 96 5.74 19.96 -12.48
N SER A 97 5.99 18.80 -11.88
CA SER A 97 5.43 17.52 -12.33
C SER A 97 3.93 17.43 -12.08
N ALA A 98 3.23 16.59 -12.84
CA ALA A 98 1.82 16.29 -12.57
C ALA A 98 1.64 15.65 -11.19
N ALA A 99 0.53 15.96 -10.53
CA ALA A 99 0.02 15.15 -9.43
C ALA A 99 -0.95 14.11 -10.02
N GLY A 100 -0.99 12.92 -9.45
CA GLY A 100 -1.82 11.85 -10.00
C GLY A 100 -2.19 10.79 -8.98
N MET A 101 -3.31 10.13 -9.25
CA MET A 101 -3.78 8.96 -8.52
C MET A 101 -3.81 7.77 -9.46
N VAL A 102 -3.15 6.68 -9.06
CA VAL A 102 -3.08 5.44 -9.84
C VAL A 102 -3.93 4.38 -9.15
N LEU A 103 -4.94 3.87 -9.85
CA LEU A 103 -5.75 2.74 -9.42
C LEU A 103 -5.08 1.45 -9.87
N LEU A 104 -4.89 0.52 -8.94
CA LEU A 104 -4.15 -0.72 -9.15
C LEU A 104 -5.02 -1.94 -8.86
N LYS A 105 -5.07 -2.85 -9.82
CA LYS A 105 -5.66 -4.19 -9.67
C LYS A 105 -4.57 -5.16 -9.24
N ALA A 106 -4.69 -5.70 -8.03
CA ALA A 106 -3.80 -6.75 -7.56
C ALA A 106 -4.00 -8.02 -8.38
N THR A 107 -2.89 -8.65 -8.76
CA THR A 107 -2.84 -9.89 -9.54
C THR A 107 -2.25 -11.04 -8.74
N ARG A 108 -1.38 -10.75 -7.77
CA ARG A 108 -0.84 -11.76 -6.84
C ARG A 108 -0.39 -11.14 -5.51
N PHE A 109 -0.51 -11.92 -4.45
CA PHE A 109 0.00 -11.62 -3.12
C PHE A 109 1.16 -12.54 -2.76
N TRP A 110 2.17 -11.99 -2.12
CA TRP A 110 3.31 -12.70 -1.53
C TRP A 110 3.35 -12.40 -0.05
N VAL A 111 3.47 -13.44 0.77
CA VAL A 111 3.70 -13.32 2.22
C VAL A 111 4.93 -14.15 2.54
N ARG A 112 5.80 -13.65 3.39
CA ARG A 112 6.94 -14.40 3.91
C ARG A 112 6.44 -15.57 4.77
N GLU A 113 7.02 -16.75 4.59
CA GLU A 113 6.51 -18.00 5.18
C GLU A 113 6.49 -17.99 6.72
N ASP A 114 7.42 -17.28 7.35
CA ASP A 114 7.49 -17.12 8.81
C ASP A 114 6.49 -16.08 9.36
N ALA A 115 5.78 -15.37 8.49
CA ALA A 115 4.89 -14.25 8.82
C ALA A 115 3.42 -14.53 8.48
N VAL A 116 3.07 -15.77 8.15
CA VAL A 116 1.69 -16.19 7.91
C VAL A 116 1.24 -17.18 8.97
N ASP A 117 -0.05 -17.13 9.35
CA ASP A 117 -0.65 -18.16 10.20
C ASP A 117 -0.66 -19.54 9.51
N SER A 118 -0.90 -20.59 10.30
CA SER A 118 -0.98 -21.98 9.79
C SER A 118 -2.05 -22.18 8.72
N GLY A 119 -3.05 -21.29 8.66
CA GLY A 119 -4.12 -21.29 7.68
C GLY A 119 -3.81 -20.51 6.39
N GLY A 120 -2.68 -19.81 6.30
CA GLY A 120 -2.35 -18.99 5.13
C GLY A 120 -3.21 -17.73 4.98
N SER A 121 -4.01 -17.39 5.99
CA SER A 121 -5.14 -16.45 5.91
C SER A 121 -4.84 -15.10 6.56
N HIS A 122 -3.95 -15.07 7.55
CA HIS A 122 -3.59 -13.86 8.28
C HIS A 122 -2.08 -13.65 8.32
N ILE A 123 -1.68 -12.39 8.15
CA ILE A 123 -0.30 -11.95 8.34
C ILE A 123 -0.07 -11.67 9.83
N GLN A 124 0.96 -12.28 10.38
CA GLN A 124 1.41 -12.09 11.76
C GLN A 124 2.06 -10.71 11.90
N LEU A 125 1.38 -9.79 12.59
CA LEU A 125 1.79 -8.37 12.66
C LEU A 125 3.06 -8.14 13.49
N ASP A 126 3.34 -9.04 14.44
CA ASP A 126 4.60 -9.13 15.20
C ASP A 126 5.79 -9.52 14.32
N ARG A 127 5.55 -10.20 13.19
CA ARG A 127 6.55 -10.50 12.16
C ARG A 127 6.66 -9.39 11.12
N LEU A 128 5.52 -8.84 10.69
CA LEU A 128 5.47 -7.72 9.75
C LEU A 128 6.10 -6.45 10.33
N ARG A 129 5.86 -6.15 11.62
CA ARG A 129 6.31 -4.90 12.29
C ARG A 129 6.13 -3.67 11.41
N PRO A 130 4.91 -3.40 10.92
CA PRO A 130 4.70 -2.33 9.96
C PRO A 130 4.95 -0.98 10.63
N ILE A 131 5.45 -0.04 9.85
CA ILE A 131 5.59 1.36 10.25
C ILE A 131 4.67 2.25 9.43
N GLY A 132 4.21 3.34 10.05
CA GLY A 132 3.40 4.36 9.38
C GLY A 132 4.16 5.67 9.28
N GLN A 133 4.19 6.30 8.10
CA GLN A 133 4.67 7.67 7.98
C GLN A 133 3.61 8.62 8.55
N LEU A 134 4.00 9.43 9.53
CA LEU A 134 3.10 10.33 10.27
C LEU A 134 3.07 11.76 9.72
N GLY A 135 3.88 12.02 8.69
CA GLY A 135 4.07 13.34 8.10
C GLY A 135 5.50 13.83 8.27
N GLY A 136 5.98 14.56 7.26
CA GLY A 136 7.38 14.98 7.19
C GLY A 136 8.32 13.77 7.29
N ARG A 137 9.26 13.83 8.23
CA ARG A 137 10.29 12.81 8.47
C ARG A 137 9.93 11.86 9.64
N SER A 138 8.71 11.97 10.18
CA SER A 138 8.30 11.22 11.37
C SER A 138 7.65 9.91 10.99
N TYR A 139 8.07 8.83 11.65
CA TYR A 139 7.50 7.49 11.51
C TYR A 139 7.00 6.96 12.86
N GLY A 140 5.86 6.29 12.84
CA GLY A 140 5.27 5.61 13.97
C GLY A 140 5.52 4.11 13.89
N ARG A 141 5.81 3.50 15.04
CA ARG A 141 5.89 2.04 15.21
C ARG A 141 4.57 1.51 15.73
N ILE A 142 4.17 0.33 15.25
CA ILE A 142 3.07 -0.43 15.84
C ILE A 142 3.66 -1.32 16.94
N THR A 143 3.54 -0.88 18.20
CA THR A 143 4.12 -1.60 19.36
C THR A 143 3.20 -2.66 19.95
N SER A 144 1.89 -2.59 19.66
CA SER A 144 0.90 -3.53 20.14
C SER A 144 -0.31 -3.56 19.21
N THR A 145 -0.96 -4.71 19.11
CA THR A 145 -2.18 -4.93 18.33
C THR A 145 -3.21 -5.63 19.20
N PHE A 146 -4.48 -5.51 18.83
CA PHE A 146 -5.57 -6.27 19.42
C PHE A 146 -6.58 -6.60 18.32
N GLU A 147 -7.26 -7.72 18.45
CA GLU A 147 -8.26 -8.14 17.49
C GLU A 147 -9.64 -7.62 17.87
N VAL A 148 -10.35 -7.08 16.89
CA VAL A 148 -11.75 -6.67 17.03
C VAL A 148 -12.56 -7.51 16.05
N PRO A 149 -13.35 -8.49 16.52
CA PRO A 149 -14.14 -9.32 15.63
C PRO A 149 -15.22 -8.48 14.94
N ARG A 150 -15.37 -8.66 13.62
CA ARG A 150 -16.42 -8.00 12.86
C ARG A 150 -17.77 -8.61 13.24
N ARG A 151 -18.58 -7.81 13.93
CA ARG A 151 -19.95 -8.18 14.28
C ARG A 151 -20.87 -8.00 13.07
N ARG A 152 -21.79 -8.95 12.84
CA ARG A 152 -22.81 -8.82 11.80
C ARG A 152 -24.11 -8.35 12.43
N TRP A 153 -24.84 -7.48 11.74
CA TRP A 153 -26.12 -6.94 12.23
C TRP A 153 -27.06 -8.04 12.73
N GLN A 154 -27.21 -9.11 11.94
CA GLN A 154 -28.08 -10.25 12.27
C GLN A 154 -27.69 -10.96 13.60
N ASP A 155 -26.42 -10.94 13.97
CA ASP A 155 -25.93 -11.57 15.20
C ASP A 155 -26.06 -10.64 16.42
N GLU A 156 -26.14 -9.33 16.20
CA GLU A 156 -26.15 -8.31 17.25
C GLU A 156 -27.55 -7.77 17.54
N GLU A 157 -28.38 -7.65 16.51
CA GLU A 157 -29.74 -7.11 16.63
C GLU A 157 -30.57 -7.84 17.69
N PRO A 158 -30.61 -9.20 17.73
CA PRO A 158 -31.40 -9.90 18.75
C PRO A 158 -30.92 -9.62 20.19
N LYS A 159 -29.68 -9.16 20.36
CA LYS A 159 -29.05 -8.92 21.67
C LYS A 159 -29.20 -7.48 22.16
N SER A 160 -29.76 -6.56 21.36
CA SER A 160 -29.81 -5.14 21.69
C SER A 160 -31.18 -4.53 21.40
N GLU A 161 -31.85 -4.03 22.45
CA GLU A 161 -33.14 -3.35 22.34
C GLU A 161 -33.11 -2.16 21.38
N LEU A 162 -32.01 -1.40 21.38
CA LEU A 162 -31.79 -0.28 20.47
C LEU A 162 -31.79 -0.75 19.01
N LEU A 163 -31.03 -1.81 18.71
CA LEU A 163 -30.91 -2.31 17.35
C LEU A 163 -32.25 -2.86 16.85
N GLN A 164 -33.00 -3.57 17.71
CA GLN A 164 -34.35 -4.04 17.38
C GLN A 164 -35.31 -2.87 17.15
N ALA A 165 -35.24 -1.81 17.97
CA ALA A 165 -36.07 -0.62 17.78
C ALA A 165 -35.77 0.07 16.44
N LEU A 166 -34.51 0.16 16.05
CA LEU A 166 -34.08 0.71 14.76
C LEU A 166 -34.62 -0.11 13.58
N SER A 167 -34.57 -1.45 13.66
CA SER A 167 -35.16 -2.31 12.62
C SER A 167 -36.66 -2.16 12.48
N ARG A 168 -37.39 -2.15 13.60
CA ARG A 168 -38.84 -1.90 13.62
C ARG A 168 -39.18 -0.55 12.99
N SER A 169 -38.39 0.49 13.30
CA SER A 169 -38.62 1.84 12.76
C SER A 169 -38.42 1.96 11.25
N LYS A 170 -37.55 1.11 10.65
CA LYS A 170 -37.33 1.07 9.19
C LYS A 170 -38.44 0.32 8.45
N GLN A 171 -38.99 -0.75 9.02
CA GLN A 171 -40.10 -1.50 8.42
C GLN A 171 -41.41 -0.70 8.31
N ILE A 172 -41.58 0.34 9.13
CA ILE A 172 -42.79 1.18 9.13
C ILE A 172 -42.70 2.31 8.07
N ARG A 173 -41.51 2.60 7.52
CA ARG A 173 -41.27 3.70 6.57
C ARG A 173 -41.09 3.26 5.12
N GLY A 174 -41.17 1.96 4.81
CA GLY A 174 -41.10 1.40 3.46
C GLY A 174 -42.45 0.83 3.06
#